data_AF-A0A7X8KC86-F1
#
_entry.id   AF-A0A7X8KC86-F1
#
_cell.length_a   1.000
_cell.length_b   1.000
_cell.length_c   1.000
_cell.angle_alpha   90.00
_cell.angle_beta   90.00
_cell.angle_gamma   90.00
#
_symmetry.space_group_name_H-M   'P 1'
#
loop_
_entity.id
_entity.type
_entity.pdbx_description
1 polymer ?
#
loop_
_entity_poly.entity_id
_entity_poly.type
_entity_poly.pdbx_seq_one_letter_code
_entity_poly.pdbx_strand_id
1 'polypeptide(L)'
;MAKNYSLEMAKSVINRYQPAQMQWHYEHGLVITAILEVGEHYRQTSFFDWAYSMYDPFIGEDGTIKDYRAGEYNLDMINAGRNLFLLHEKTGERRFIKAAHILREQLVGQPRTRSGIYWHKQIYPWQVWLDGVYMQGPFSALYAKYVDQREIIEDLAIQIERIYATLRDSKTGLLYHAWDESRGMRWSDLETGLSPHFWGRA
;
A
#
# COMPACT_ATOMS: atom_id res chain seq x y z
N MET A 1 21.16 19.51 23.05
CA MET A 1 20.25 18.36 22.82
C MET A 1 20.38 17.92 21.37
N ALA A 2 20.42 16.62 21.10
CA ALA A 2 20.41 16.10 19.74
C ALA A 2 19.09 16.49 19.03
N LYS A 3 19.16 16.81 17.74
CA LYS A 3 17.98 17.20 16.96
C LYS A 3 17.15 15.95 16.64
N ASN A 4 15.87 15.96 17.01
CA ASN A 4 14.94 14.88 16.68
C ASN A 4 14.45 15.05 15.23
N TYR A 5 15.22 14.55 14.26
CA TYR A 5 14.94 14.76 12.84
C TYR A 5 13.56 14.25 12.38
N SER A 6 13.07 13.14 12.95
CA SER A 6 11.74 12.61 12.66
C SER A 6 10.63 13.57 13.12
N LEU A 7 10.73 14.08 14.35
CA LEU A 7 9.78 15.06 14.90
C LEU A 7 9.81 16.38 14.12
N GLU A 8 11.00 16.90 13.81
CA GLU A 8 11.16 18.14 13.07
C GLU A 8 10.67 18.02 11.62
N MET A 9 10.92 16.87 10.97
CA MET A 9 10.36 16.57 9.66
C MET A 9 8.83 16.48 9.71
N ALA A 10 8.27 15.80 10.72
CA ALA A 10 6.83 15.66 10.86
C ALA A 10 6.13 17.01 11.02
N LYS A 11 6.63 17.88 11.91
CA LYS A 11 6.14 19.26 12.06
C LYS A 11 6.26 20.05 10.76
N SER A 12 7.38 19.89 10.04
CA SER A 12 7.62 20.54 8.76
C SER A 12 6.59 20.14 7.69
N VAL A 13 6.21 18.85 7.64
CA VAL A 13 5.18 18.33 6.73
C VAL A 13 3.80 18.84 7.14
N ILE A 14 3.40 18.68 8.40
CA ILE A 14 2.08 19.11 8.91
C ILE A 14 1.82 20.59 8.61
N ASN A 15 2.83 21.44 8.77
CA ASN A 15 2.70 22.87 8.51
C ASN A 15 2.51 23.23 7.03
N ARG A 16 2.90 22.36 6.08
CA ARG A 16 2.92 22.65 4.64
C ARG A 16 1.92 21.84 3.84
N TYR A 17 1.54 20.66 4.33
CA TYR A 17 0.71 19.72 3.62
C TYR A 17 -0.71 19.75 4.19
N GLN A 18 -1.60 20.36 3.41
CA GLN A 18 -2.99 20.66 3.77
C GLN A 18 -3.96 19.65 3.14
N PRO A 19 -5.16 19.43 3.72
CA PRO A 19 -6.12 18.44 3.23
C PRO A 19 -6.46 18.54 1.74
N ALA A 20 -6.55 19.77 1.20
CA ALA A 20 -6.83 20.00 -0.22
C ALA A 20 -5.76 19.47 -1.19
N GLN A 21 -4.57 19.14 -0.69
CA GLN A 21 -3.46 18.59 -1.48
C GLN A 21 -3.40 17.06 -1.43
N MET A 22 -4.20 16.41 -0.57
CA MET A 22 -4.27 14.95 -0.55
C MET A 22 -4.91 14.42 -1.82
N GLN A 23 -4.38 13.28 -2.27
CA GLN A 23 -5.02 12.40 -3.22
C GLN A 23 -5.09 11.02 -2.59
N TRP A 24 -6.09 10.23 -2.97
CA TRP A 24 -6.16 8.83 -2.57
C TRP A 24 -5.10 8.03 -3.33
N HIS A 25 -3.88 7.94 -2.77
CA HIS A 25 -2.75 7.21 -3.37
C HIS A 25 -1.70 6.86 -2.30
N TYR A 26 -0.84 5.88 -2.59
CA TYR A 26 0.08 5.31 -1.58
C TYR A 26 1.04 6.32 -0.96
N GLU A 27 1.60 7.28 -1.71
CA GLU A 27 2.57 8.23 -1.16
C GLU A 27 1.95 9.12 -0.08
N HIS A 28 0.69 9.51 -0.28
CA HIS A 28 -0.07 10.29 0.69
C HIS A 28 -0.37 9.45 1.94
N GLY A 29 -0.83 8.22 1.75
CA GLY A 29 -1.04 7.27 2.84
C GLY A 29 0.24 6.98 3.63
N LEU A 30 1.36 6.80 2.94
CA LEU A 30 2.68 6.55 3.51
C LEU A 30 3.14 7.70 4.40
N VAL A 31 3.08 8.94 3.89
CA VAL A 31 3.44 10.13 4.66
C VAL A 31 2.56 10.23 5.90
N ILE A 32 1.24 10.04 5.77
CA ILE A 32 0.32 10.14 6.91
C ILE A 32 0.64 9.10 7.99
N THR A 33 0.94 7.85 7.61
CA THR A 33 1.36 6.84 8.59
C THR A 33 2.66 7.21 9.28
N ALA A 34 3.66 7.71 8.54
CA ALA A 34 4.92 8.14 9.14
C ALA A 34 4.69 9.25 10.18
N ILE A 35 3.77 10.19 9.90
CA ILE A 35 3.37 11.22 10.86
C ILE A 35 2.67 10.60 12.08
N LEU A 36 1.76 9.65 11.89
CA LEU A 36 1.07 8.96 12.98
C LEU A 36 2.07 8.22 13.90
N GLU A 37 3.02 7.48 13.33
CA GLU A 37 4.07 6.78 14.10
C GLU A 37 4.98 7.73 14.89
N VAL A 38 5.39 8.85 14.28
CA VAL A 38 6.15 9.90 14.97
C VAL A 38 5.31 10.53 16.08
N GLY A 39 4.02 10.75 15.84
CA GLY A 39 3.08 11.29 16.80
C GLY A 39 2.95 10.38 18.03
N GLU A 40 2.83 9.07 17.80
CA GLU A 40 2.81 8.07 18.87
C GLU A 40 4.13 8.08 19.67
N HIS A 41 5.26 8.00 18.99
CA HIS A 41 6.58 7.94 19.64
C HIS A 41 6.87 9.16 20.54
N TYR A 42 6.51 10.37 20.08
CA TYR A 42 6.73 11.62 20.82
C TYR A 42 5.50 12.13 21.58
N ARG A 43 4.44 11.31 21.69
CA ARG A 43 3.17 11.65 22.36
C ARG A 43 2.55 12.97 21.88
N GLN A 44 2.64 13.25 20.58
CA GLN A 44 2.04 14.40 19.93
C GLN A 44 0.62 14.05 19.46
N THR A 45 -0.36 14.21 20.35
CA THR A 45 -1.76 13.84 20.06
C THR A 45 -2.34 14.60 18.86
N SER A 46 -1.93 15.85 18.63
CA SER A 46 -2.38 16.67 17.51
C SER A 46 -2.01 16.11 16.13
N PHE A 47 -1.06 15.18 16.04
CA PHE A 47 -0.69 14.54 14.77
C PHE A 47 -1.79 13.59 14.28
N PHE A 48 -2.55 13.02 15.22
CA PHE A 48 -3.75 12.25 14.89
C PHE A 48 -4.84 13.16 14.30
N ASP A 49 -5.10 14.31 14.93
CA ASP A 49 -6.12 15.25 14.44
C ASP A 49 -5.80 15.72 13.01
N TRP A 50 -4.52 15.99 12.74
CA TRP A 50 -4.04 16.29 11.39
C TRP A 50 -4.32 15.11 10.44
N ALA A 51 -3.89 13.90 10.77
CA ALA A 51 -4.11 12.72 9.93
C ALA A 51 -5.59 12.44 9.65
N TYR A 52 -6.44 12.59 10.66
CA TYR A 52 -7.89 12.49 10.54
C TYR A 52 -8.44 13.52 9.54
N SER A 53 -8.01 14.79 9.66
CA SER A 53 -8.44 15.86 8.75
C SER A 53 -8.05 15.63 7.29
N MET A 54 -7.00 14.84 7.05
CA MET A 54 -6.61 14.45 5.69
C MET A 54 -7.59 13.42 5.11
N TYR A 55 -7.97 12.40 5.90
CA TYR A 55 -8.84 11.31 5.44
C TYR A 55 -10.34 11.66 5.42
N ASP A 56 -10.79 12.49 6.36
CA ASP A 56 -12.21 12.81 6.54
C ASP A 56 -12.94 13.22 5.23
N PRO A 57 -12.37 14.09 4.36
CA PRO A 57 -13.03 14.48 3.10
C PRO A 57 -13.05 13.39 2.03
N PHE A 58 -12.30 12.29 2.20
CA PHE A 58 -12.21 11.20 1.23
C PHE A 58 -13.18 10.07 1.49
N ILE A 59 -13.67 9.91 2.73
CA ILE A 59 -14.44 8.73 3.14
C ILE A 59 -15.89 9.13 3.41
N GLY A 60 -16.80 8.71 2.52
CA GLY A 60 -18.23 8.88 2.70
C GLY A 60 -18.78 8.00 3.84
N GLU A 61 -19.96 8.33 4.36
CA GLU A 61 -20.67 7.59 5.42
C GLU A 61 -20.91 6.10 5.09
N ASP A 62 -21.09 5.79 3.81
CA ASP A 62 -21.25 4.44 3.27
C ASP A 62 -19.92 3.72 3.01
N GLY A 63 -18.79 4.39 3.25
CA GLY A 63 -17.44 3.89 2.97
C GLY A 63 -16.93 4.22 1.58
N THR A 64 -17.71 4.90 0.74
CA THR A 64 -17.23 5.35 -0.58
C THR A 64 -15.94 6.16 -0.42
N ILE A 65 -14.97 5.85 -1.28
CA ILE A 65 -13.67 6.51 -1.29
C ILE A 65 -13.65 7.46 -2.48
N LYS A 66 -13.49 8.75 -2.22
CA LYS A 66 -13.43 9.78 -3.25
C LYS A 66 -12.31 9.48 -4.25
N ASP A 67 -12.64 9.58 -5.53
CA ASP A 67 -11.75 9.38 -6.69
C ASP A 67 -11.13 7.96 -6.82
N TYR A 68 -11.54 7.01 -5.98
CA TYR A 68 -11.11 5.62 -6.07
C TYR A 68 -11.94 4.82 -7.08
N ARG A 69 -11.27 4.02 -7.92
CA ARG A 69 -11.89 3.23 -8.98
C ARG A 69 -11.43 1.77 -8.90
N ALA A 70 -12.23 0.91 -8.28
CA ALA A 70 -11.91 -0.50 -8.09
C ALA A 70 -11.60 -1.25 -9.41
N GLY A 71 -12.25 -0.87 -10.52
CA GLY A 71 -12.05 -1.49 -11.84
C GLY A 71 -10.67 -1.23 -12.47
N GLU A 72 -9.86 -0.34 -11.90
CA GLU A 72 -8.46 -0.17 -12.31
C GLU A 72 -7.54 -1.26 -11.77
N TYR A 73 -8.01 -2.04 -10.79
CA TYR A 73 -7.25 -3.06 -10.08
C TYR A 73 -5.85 -2.56 -9.74
N ASN A 74 -5.75 -1.35 -9.19
CA ASN A 74 -4.49 -0.68 -8.97
C ASN A 74 -4.03 -0.92 -7.53
N LEU A 75 -2.93 -1.67 -7.34
CA LEU A 75 -2.42 -1.96 -6.00
C LEU A 75 -1.97 -0.68 -5.27
N ASP A 76 -1.51 0.35 -5.98
CA ASP A 76 -1.08 1.63 -5.39
C ASP A 76 -2.19 2.33 -4.61
N MET A 77 -3.46 2.07 -4.94
CA MET A 77 -4.61 2.64 -4.24
C MET A 77 -4.92 1.93 -2.92
N ILE A 78 -4.34 0.75 -2.68
CA ILE A 78 -4.65 -0.09 -1.51
C ILE A 78 -3.90 0.39 -0.27
N ASN A 79 -2.64 0.83 -0.42
CA ASN A 79 -1.78 1.16 0.73
C ASN A 79 -2.36 2.29 1.58
N ALA A 80 -2.98 3.28 0.96
CA ALA A 80 -3.65 4.37 1.67
C ALA A 80 -4.76 3.87 2.61
N GLY A 81 -5.33 2.69 2.36
CA GLY A 81 -6.29 2.03 3.24
C GLY A 81 -5.74 1.62 4.60
N ARG A 82 -4.41 1.51 4.78
CA ARG A 82 -3.84 0.99 6.04
C ARG A 82 -4.15 1.87 7.25
N ASN A 83 -4.28 3.19 7.05
CA ASN A 83 -4.58 4.12 8.14
C ASN A 83 -6.05 4.04 8.60
N LEU A 84 -6.95 3.47 7.78
CA LEU A 84 -8.38 3.37 8.09
C LEU A 84 -8.64 2.59 9.38
N PHE A 85 -7.83 1.57 9.69
CA PHE A 85 -7.98 0.76 10.90
C PHE A 85 -7.68 1.58 12.17
N LEU A 86 -6.61 2.38 12.16
CA LEU A 86 -6.28 3.24 13.29
C LEU A 86 -7.32 4.36 13.46
N LEU A 87 -7.77 4.96 12.35
CA LEU A 87 -8.82 5.97 12.38
C LEU A 87 -10.10 5.40 13.00
N HIS A 88 -10.53 4.21 12.57
CA HIS A 88 -11.66 3.50 13.17
C HIS A 88 -11.46 3.22 14.66
N GLU A 89 -10.29 2.70 15.06
CA GLU A 89 -9.99 2.38 16.45
C GLU A 89 -10.08 3.62 17.35
N LYS A 90 -9.60 4.77 16.87
CA LYS A 90 -9.53 6.02 17.65
C LYS A 90 -10.83 6.80 17.68
N THR A 91 -11.64 6.76 16.61
CA THR A 91 -12.89 7.54 16.53
C THR A 91 -14.16 6.72 16.72
N GLY A 92 -14.09 5.40 16.50
CA GLY A 92 -15.26 4.52 16.48
C GLY A 92 -16.10 4.60 15.20
N GLU A 93 -15.71 5.44 14.23
CA GLU A 93 -16.50 5.64 13.02
C GLU A 93 -16.41 4.42 12.09
N ARG A 94 -17.56 3.82 11.79
CA ARG A 94 -17.65 2.60 10.98
C ARG A 94 -17.34 2.84 9.50
N ARG A 95 -17.45 4.07 8.99
CA ARG A 95 -17.20 4.40 7.58
C ARG A 95 -15.78 4.02 7.12
N PHE A 96 -14.78 4.13 8.01
CA PHE A 96 -13.41 3.73 7.68
C PHE A 96 -13.28 2.22 7.44
N ILE A 97 -14.02 1.39 8.18
CA ILE A 97 -14.03 -0.06 7.96
C ILE A 97 -14.82 -0.42 6.70
N LYS A 98 -15.93 0.28 6.42
CA LYS A 98 -16.66 0.12 5.15
C LYS A 98 -15.74 0.42 3.95
N ALA A 99 -14.94 1.48 4.02
CA ALA A 99 -13.93 1.78 3.02
C ALA A 99 -12.86 0.68 2.90
N ALA A 100 -12.40 0.11 4.02
CA ALA A 100 -11.49 -1.02 4.00
C ALA A 100 -12.11 -2.27 3.33
N HIS A 101 -13.40 -2.53 3.52
CA HIS A 101 -14.11 -3.61 2.80
C HIS A 101 -14.09 -3.40 1.28
N ILE A 102 -14.34 -2.18 0.80
CA ILE A 102 -14.26 -1.84 -0.63
C ILE A 102 -12.86 -2.12 -1.21
N LEU A 103 -11.79 -1.74 -0.50
CA LEU A 103 -10.41 -2.02 -0.93
C LEU A 103 -10.13 -3.53 -0.94
N ARG A 104 -10.66 -4.27 0.04
CA ARG A 104 -10.54 -5.74 0.07
C ARG A 104 -11.28 -6.39 -1.09
N GLU A 105 -12.45 -5.90 -1.47
CA GLU A 105 -13.20 -6.41 -2.63
C GLU A 105 -12.38 -6.28 -3.92
N GLN A 106 -11.65 -5.17 -4.13
CA GLN A 106 -10.70 -5.08 -5.23
C GLN A 106 -9.66 -6.20 -5.17
N LEU A 107 -9.04 -6.44 -4.00
CA LEU A 107 -8.03 -7.51 -3.86
C LEU A 107 -8.59 -8.92 -4.12
N VAL A 108 -9.87 -9.16 -3.82
CA VAL A 108 -10.53 -10.42 -4.17
C VAL A 108 -10.68 -10.57 -5.68
N GLY A 109 -11.03 -9.48 -6.39
CA GLY A 109 -11.15 -9.46 -7.85
C GLY A 109 -9.85 -9.20 -8.63
N GLN A 110 -8.77 -8.86 -7.94
CA GLN A 110 -7.50 -8.44 -8.55
C GLN A 110 -6.94 -9.55 -9.46
N PRO A 111 -6.68 -9.27 -10.75
CA PRO A 111 -6.12 -10.24 -11.68
C PRO A 111 -4.78 -10.78 -11.18
N ARG A 112 -4.49 -12.04 -11.54
CA ARG A 112 -3.28 -12.75 -11.11
C ARG A 112 -2.53 -13.34 -12.29
N THR A 113 -1.22 -13.48 -12.12
CA THR A 113 -0.36 -14.30 -12.98
C THR A 113 -0.79 -15.77 -12.91
N ARG A 114 -0.29 -16.61 -13.82
CA ARG A 114 -0.51 -18.06 -13.77
C ARG A 114 0.03 -18.66 -12.46
N SER A 115 1.07 -18.04 -11.93
CA SER A 115 1.66 -18.36 -10.64
C SER A 115 0.90 -17.77 -9.45
N GLY A 116 -0.29 -17.18 -9.65
CA GLY A 116 -1.17 -16.70 -8.60
C GLY A 116 -0.72 -15.42 -7.89
N ILE A 117 0.22 -14.66 -8.45
CA ILE A 117 0.65 -13.36 -7.89
C ILE A 117 -0.23 -12.27 -8.49
N TYR A 118 -0.66 -11.29 -7.70
CA TYR A 118 -1.39 -10.14 -8.21
C TYR A 118 -0.64 -9.41 -9.34
N TRP A 119 -1.36 -9.07 -10.40
CA TRP A 119 -0.91 -8.04 -11.33
C TRP A 119 -0.77 -6.73 -10.58
N HIS A 120 0.21 -5.92 -10.93
CA HIS A 120 0.43 -4.65 -10.28
C HIS A 120 -0.72 -3.67 -10.54
N LYS A 121 -1.22 -3.61 -11.79
CA LYS A 121 -2.38 -2.82 -12.22
C LYS A 121 -3.11 -3.50 -13.37
N GLN A 122 -4.39 -3.20 -13.61
CA GLN A 122 -5.11 -3.67 -14.80
C GLN A 122 -4.39 -3.27 -16.11
N ILE A 123 -3.79 -2.08 -16.13
CA ILE A 123 -3.02 -1.56 -17.28
C ILE A 123 -1.63 -2.19 -17.44
N TYR A 124 -1.21 -3.00 -16.47
CA TYR A 124 0.06 -3.74 -16.48
C TYR A 124 -0.22 -5.25 -16.43
N PRO A 125 -0.82 -5.81 -17.50
CA PRO A 125 -1.19 -7.21 -17.53
C PRO A 125 0.04 -8.09 -17.38
N TRP A 126 -0.08 -9.17 -16.60
CA TRP A 126 0.96 -10.16 -16.31
C TRP A 126 2.19 -9.64 -15.56
N GLN A 127 2.18 -8.37 -15.15
CA GLN A 127 3.34 -7.74 -14.52
C GLN A 127 3.22 -7.72 -12.99
N VAL A 128 4.32 -8.10 -12.35
CA VAL A 128 4.52 -8.05 -10.91
C VAL A 128 5.65 -7.06 -10.63
N TRP A 129 5.41 -6.13 -9.71
CA TRP A 129 6.38 -5.11 -9.30
C TRP A 129 6.60 -5.27 -7.80
N LEU A 130 7.85 -5.17 -7.34
CA LEU A 130 8.18 -5.31 -5.91
C LEU A 130 7.41 -4.31 -5.04
N ASP A 131 7.22 -3.09 -5.53
CA ASP A 131 6.42 -2.03 -4.92
C ASP A 131 5.05 -2.57 -4.49
N GLY A 132 4.42 -3.39 -5.34
CA GLY A 132 3.11 -3.99 -5.12
C GLY A 132 3.03 -4.83 -3.84
N VAL A 133 4.14 -5.44 -3.39
CA VAL A 133 4.20 -6.17 -2.12
C VAL A 133 3.90 -5.23 -0.95
N TYR A 134 4.55 -4.07 -0.93
CA TYR A 134 4.29 -3.05 0.09
C TYR A 134 2.91 -2.41 -0.09
N MET A 135 2.42 -2.27 -1.33
CA MET A 135 1.15 -1.60 -1.54
C MET A 135 -0.04 -2.37 -0.96
N GLN A 136 -0.06 -3.71 -1.11
CA GLN A 136 -1.14 -4.54 -0.56
C GLN A 136 -0.81 -5.19 0.79
N GLY A 137 0.45 -5.53 1.07
CA GLY A 137 0.81 -6.41 2.18
C GLY A 137 0.41 -5.91 3.57
N PRO A 138 0.83 -4.70 3.99
CA PRO A 138 0.44 -4.13 5.28
C PRO A 138 -1.07 -3.97 5.43
N PHE A 139 -1.76 -3.56 4.36
CA PHE A 139 -3.21 -3.44 4.36
C PHE A 139 -3.88 -4.82 4.54
N SER A 140 -3.48 -5.82 3.76
CA SER A 140 -3.98 -7.20 3.85
C SER A 140 -3.76 -7.79 5.23
N ALA A 141 -2.62 -7.53 5.86
CA ALA A 141 -2.32 -8.01 7.21
C ALA A 141 -3.21 -7.36 8.29
N LEU A 142 -3.39 -6.03 8.22
CA LEU A 142 -4.29 -5.32 9.12
C LEU A 142 -5.74 -5.75 8.94
N TYR A 143 -6.17 -5.92 7.69
CA TYR A 143 -7.51 -6.39 7.36
C TYR A 143 -7.74 -7.80 7.90
N ALA A 144 -6.81 -8.73 7.65
CA ALA A 144 -6.87 -10.10 8.14
C ALA A 144 -7.00 -10.18 9.66
N LYS A 145 -6.23 -9.35 10.38
CA LYS A 145 -6.32 -9.23 11.84
C LYS A 145 -7.69 -8.70 12.27
N TYR A 146 -8.24 -7.72 11.56
CA TYR A 146 -9.54 -7.14 11.90
C TYR A 146 -10.70 -8.13 11.73
N VAL A 147 -10.69 -8.93 10.66
CA VAL A 147 -11.76 -9.91 10.37
C VAL A 147 -11.49 -11.31 10.93
N ASP A 148 -10.33 -11.53 11.57
CA ASP A 148 -9.86 -12.83 12.06
C ASP A 148 -9.87 -13.94 10.99
N GLN A 149 -9.33 -13.63 9.80
CA GLN A 149 -9.26 -14.57 8.66
C GLN A 149 -7.81 -14.85 8.27
N ARG A 150 -7.35 -16.05 8.63
CA ARG A 150 -5.97 -16.49 8.42
C ARG A 150 -5.62 -16.69 6.95
N GLU A 151 -6.59 -17.06 6.12
CA GLU A 151 -6.42 -17.35 4.70
C GLU A 151 -5.88 -16.14 3.93
N ILE A 152 -6.21 -14.92 4.39
CA ILE A 152 -5.70 -13.66 3.81
C ILE A 152 -4.19 -13.55 4.03
N ILE A 153 -3.69 -13.93 5.21
CA ILE A 153 -2.26 -13.94 5.52
C ILE A 153 -1.55 -15.05 4.76
N GLU A 154 -2.17 -16.21 4.61
CA GLU A 154 -1.60 -17.35 3.88
C GLU A 154 -1.42 -17.01 2.39
N ASP A 155 -2.43 -16.40 1.75
CA ASP A 155 -2.30 -15.92 0.37
C ASP A 155 -1.21 -14.84 0.24
N LEU A 156 -1.15 -13.89 1.18
CA LEU A 156 -0.09 -12.87 1.22
C LEU A 156 1.31 -13.50 1.30
N ALA A 157 1.50 -14.48 2.18
CA ALA A 157 2.79 -15.16 2.37
C ALA A 157 3.20 -15.92 1.10
N ILE A 158 2.29 -16.68 0.50
CA ILE A 158 2.53 -17.41 -0.75
C ILE A 158 2.93 -16.46 -1.87
N GLN A 159 2.26 -15.29 -1.98
CA GLN A 159 2.63 -14.28 -2.97
C GLN A 159 4.05 -13.75 -2.71
N ILE A 160 4.41 -13.41 -1.48
CA ILE A 160 5.77 -12.93 -1.14
C ILE A 160 6.83 -13.97 -1.48
N GLU A 161 6.61 -15.24 -1.14
CA GLU A 161 7.55 -16.32 -1.45
C GLU A 161 7.77 -16.49 -2.95
N ARG A 162 6.68 -16.47 -3.73
CA ARG A 162 6.75 -16.59 -5.20
C ARG A 162 7.43 -15.38 -5.82
N ILE A 163 7.10 -14.16 -5.36
CA ILE A 163 7.75 -12.93 -5.80
C ILE A 163 9.25 -12.98 -5.52
N TYR A 164 9.64 -13.39 -4.31
CA TYR A 164 11.04 -13.54 -3.93
C TYR A 164 11.76 -14.57 -4.82
N ALA A 165 11.16 -15.74 -5.01
CA ALA A 165 11.73 -16.80 -5.86
C ALA A 165 11.87 -16.37 -7.33
N THR A 166 10.93 -15.58 -7.84
CA THR A 166 10.95 -15.10 -9.23
C THR A 166 11.93 -13.96 -9.46
N LEU A 167 11.96 -12.96 -8.57
CA LEU A 167 12.71 -11.72 -8.80
C LEU A 167 14.15 -11.76 -8.30
N ARG A 168 14.50 -12.73 -7.45
CA ARG A 168 15.85 -12.81 -6.87
C ARG A 168 16.90 -13.22 -7.90
N ASP A 169 17.91 -12.37 -8.04
CA ASP A 169 19.16 -12.76 -8.69
C ASP A 169 19.96 -13.71 -7.77
N SER A 170 20.29 -14.89 -8.29
CA SER A 170 21.02 -15.91 -7.55
C SER A 170 22.45 -15.51 -7.20
N LYS A 171 23.06 -14.60 -7.97
CA LYS A 171 24.45 -14.18 -7.79
C LYS A 171 24.62 -13.13 -6.69
N THR A 172 23.77 -12.10 -6.69
CA THR A 172 23.86 -10.98 -5.75
C THR A 172 22.92 -11.12 -4.56
N GLY A 173 21.83 -11.89 -4.71
CA GLY A 173 20.74 -11.95 -3.74
C GLY A 173 19.79 -10.76 -3.78
N LEU A 174 20.03 -9.78 -4.66
CA LEU A 174 19.13 -8.64 -4.89
C LEU A 174 17.91 -9.07 -5.72
N LEU A 175 16.83 -8.32 -5.64
CA LEU A 175 15.62 -8.58 -6.40
C LEU A 175 15.49 -7.56 -7.53
N TYR A 176 15.19 -8.04 -8.75
CA TYR A 176 14.83 -7.19 -9.87
C TYR A 176 13.52 -6.46 -9.58
N HIS A 177 13.41 -5.21 -10.02
CA HIS A 177 12.27 -4.34 -9.72
C HIS A 177 10.92 -4.92 -10.18
N ALA A 178 10.88 -5.48 -11.38
CA ALA A 178 9.66 -6.04 -11.95
C ALA A 178 9.90 -7.31 -12.77
N TRP A 179 8.82 -8.06 -12.95
CA TRP A 179 8.73 -9.24 -13.79
C TRP A 179 7.45 -9.19 -14.62
N ASP A 180 7.57 -9.48 -15.91
CA ASP A 180 6.46 -9.69 -16.82
C ASP A 180 6.38 -11.18 -17.20
N GLU A 181 5.38 -11.90 -16.67
CA GLU A 181 5.19 -13.33 -16.97
C GLU A 181 4.92 -13.59 -18.45
N SER A 182 4.35 -12.60 -19.16
CA SER A 182 4.08 -12.69 -20.60
C SER A 182 5.30 -12.39 -21.47
N ARG A 183 6.30 -11.69 -20.91
CA ARG A 183 7.49 -11.19 -21.60
C ARG A 183 7.16 -10.29 -22.80
N GLY A 184 6.03 -9.59 -22.72
CA GLY A 184 5.53 -8.72 -23.77
C GLY A 184 6.04 -7.27 -23.66
N MET A 185 6.53 -6.88 -22.49
CA MET A 185 7.06 -5.54 -22.27
C MET A 185 8.45 -5.36 -22.88
N ARG A 186 8.73 -4.17 -23.43
CA ARG A 186 10.04 -3.85 -24.02
C ARG A 186 11.21 -3.95 -23.04
N TRP A 187 10.94 -3.73 -21.76
CA TRP A 187 11.95 -3.80 -20.70
C TRP A 187 12.17 -5.22 -20.19
N SER A 188 11.27 -6.15 -20.48
CA SER A 188 11.33 -7.51 -19.93
C SER A 188 12.29 -8.36 -20.75
N ASP A 189 13.20 -9.03 -20.07
CA ASP A 189 14.10 -9.99 -20.68
C ASP A 189 13.33 -11.13 -21.37
N LEU A 190 13.80 -11.56 -22.55
CA LEU A 190 13.09 -12.52 -23.40
C LEU A 190 13.04 -13.95 -22.81
N GLU A 191 14.00 -14.31 -21.96
CA GLU A 191 14.09 -15.64 -21.36
C GLU A 191 13.48 -15.70 -19.96
N THR A 192 13.62 -14.63 -19.18
CA THR A 192 13.22 -14.60 -17.76
C THR A 192 11.99 -13.74 -17.50
N GLY A 193 11.74 -12.72 -18.33
CA GLY A 193 10.71 -11.70 -18.12
C GLY A 193 11.12 -10.62 -17.11
N LEU A 194 12.36 -10.65 -16.60
CA LEU A 194 12.83 -9.74 -15.55
C LEU A 194 13.20 -8.37 -16.11
N SER A 195 13.02 -7.34 -15.27
CA SER A 195 13.54 -5.99 -15.54
C SER A 195 15.08 -5.94 -15.47
N PRO A 196 15.75 -4.94 -16.07
CA PRO A 196 17.21 -4.98 -16.24
C PRO A 196 18.02 -4.62 -14.99
N HIS A 197 17.42 -4.02 -13.97
CA HIS A 197 18.15 -3.39 -12.86
C HIS A 197 17.53 -3.66 -11.49
N PHE A 198 18.39 -3.58 -10.47
CA PHE A 198 17.99 -3.49 -9.07
C PHE A 198 17.78 -2.03 -8.72
N TRP A 199 16.55 -1.65 -8.35
CA TRP A 199 16.21 -0.27 -8.03
C TRP A 199 16.10 -0.07 -6.53
N GLY A 200 16.85 0.88 -5.97
CA GLY A 200 17.03 0.98 -4.52
C GLY A 200 15.77 1.27 -3.68
N ARG A 201 14.66 1.72 -4.29
CA ARG A 201 13.39 1.88 -3.57
C ARG A 201 12.53 0.62 -3.57
N ALA A 202 12.69 -0.22 -4.59
CA ALA A 202 11.88 -1.42 -4.81
C ALA A 202 12.20 -2.51 -3.77
#